data_AF-A0A7V0I7T0-F1
#
_entry.id   AF-A0A7V0I7T0-F1
#
_cell.length_a   1.000
_cell.length_b   1.000
_cell.length_c   1.000
_cell.angle_alpha   90.00
_cell.angle_beta   90.00
_cell.angle_gamma   90.00
#
_symmetry.space_group_name_H-M   'P 1'
#
loop_
_entity.id
_entity.type
_entity.pdbx_description
1 polymer ?
#
loop_
_entity_poly.entity_id
_entity_poly.type
_entity_poly.pdbx_seq_one_letter_code
_entity_poly.pdbx_strand_id
1 'polypeptide(L)'
;CEFICPAELSPSEREAVEEVAQRAFTALGCRDFARVDIRLSPEGVPYVLEVNTLPGMTEMSTFPRMAAAAGISYGELVDRLVRRALSRLPNSHRLG
;
A
#
# COMPACT_ATOMS: atom_id res chain seq x y z
N CYS A 1 16.65 0.30 -14.63
CA CYS A 1 15.28 0.79 -14.39
C CYS A 1 15.27 1.38 -12.99
N GLU A 2 15.02 2.67 -12.86
CA GLU A 2 15.09 3.39 -11.58
C GLU A 2 13.70 3.42 -10.91
N PHE A 3 13.64 3.27 -9.59
CA PHE A 3 12.39 3.42 -8.83
C PHE A 3 12.24 4.86 -8.38
N ILE A 4 11.31 5.57 -9.02
CA ILE A 4 10.97 6.97 -8.74
C ILE A 4 9.77 6.97 -7.78
N CYS A 5 9.92 7.64 -6.65
CA CYS A 5 8.86 7.77 -5.64
C CYS A 5 8.94 9.16 -4.99
N PRO A 6 7.86 9.96 -5.06
CA PRO A 6 6.56 9.66 -5.67
C PRO A 6 6.63 9.53 -7.20
N ALA A 7 5.71 8.78 -7.79
CA ALA A 7 5.59 8.69 -9.25
C ALA A 7 5.18 10.04 -9.85
N GLU A 8 5.75 10.36 -11.01
CA GLU A 8 5.42 11.54 -11.79
C GLU A 8 4.09 11.30 -12.52
N LEU A 9 2.99 11.72 -11.89
CA LEU A 9 1.63 11.58 -12.40
C LEU A 9 0.93 12.93 -12.30
N SER A 10 0.08 13.23 -13.28
CA SER A 10 -0.87 14.34 -13.15
C SER A 10 -1.84 14.09 -11.99
N PRO A 11 -2.50 15.13 -11.44
CA PRO A 11 -3.46 14.95 -10.37
C PRO A 11 -4.59 13.96 -10.69
N SER A 12 -5.10 13.96 -11.93
CA SER A 12 -6.16 13.05 -12.37
C SER A 12 -5.70 11.60 -12.50
N GLU A 13 -4.47 11.38 -12.99
CA GLU A 13 -3.90 10.02 -13.08
C GLU A 13 -3.65 9.46 -11.69
N ARG A 14 -3.14 10.28 -10.76
CA ARG A 14 -2.95 9.90 -9.36
C ARG A 14 -4.27 9.45 -8.75
N GLU A 15 -5.31 10.28 -8.88
CA GLU A 15 -6.64 9.97 -8.34
C GLU A 15 -7.19 8.65 -8.91
N ALA A 16 -7.10 8.45 -10.23
CA ALA A 16 -7.56 7.23 -10.88
C ALA A 16 -6.79 5.97 -10.41
N VAL A 17 -5.47 6.06 -10.28
CA VAL A 17 -4.63 4.95 -9.79
C VAL A 17 -4.93 4.64 -8.32
N GLU A 18 -5.07 5.66 -7.47
CA GLU A 18 -5.39 5.50 -6.06
C GLU A 18 -6.80 4.91 -5.86
N GLU A 19 -7.80 5.33 -6.63
CA GLU A 19 -9.15 4.78 -6.60
C GLU A 19 -9.13 3.28 -6.97
N VAL A 20 -8.48 2.93 -8.08
CA VAL A 20 -8.40 1.54 -8.54
C VAL A 20 -7.62 0.66 -7.55
N ALA A 21 -6.55 1.15 -6.96
CA ALA A 21 -5.82 0.44 -5.92
C ALA A 21 -6.70 0.15 -4.69
N GLN A 22 -7.45 1.14 -4.20
CA GLN A 22 -8.36 0.99 -3.06
C GLN A 22 -9.51 0.02 -3.36
N ARG A 23 -10.07 0.10 -4.57
CA ARG A 23 -11.13 -0.81 -5.03
C ARG A 23 -10.63 -2.24 -5.12
N ALA A 24 -9.45 -2.47 -5.69
CA ALA A 24 -8.85 -3.80 -5.77
C ALA A 24 -8.58 -4.40 -4.38
N PHE A 25 -7.99 -3.60 -3.48
CA PHE A 25 -7.76 -3.97 -2.08
C PHE A 25 -9.05 -4.41 -1.38
N THR A 26 -10.11 -3.61 -1.54
CA THR A 26 -11.41 -3.87 -0.91
C THR A 26 -12.11 -5.09 -1.53
N ALA A 27 -12.12 -5.20 -2.86
CA ALA A 27 -12.79 -6.28 -3.58
C ALA A 27 -12.20 -7.67 -3.25
N LEU A 28 -10.90 -7.73 -2.97
CA LEU A 28 -10.21 -8.98 -2.58
C LEU A 28 -10.26 -9.26 -1.07
N GLY A 29 -10.91 -8.40 -0.28
CA GLY A 29 -10.98 -8.57 1.17
C GLY A 29 -9.61 -8.45 1.86
N CYS A 30 -8.69 -7.70 1.26
CA CYS A 30 -7.39 -7.44 1.87
C CYS A 30 -7.57 -6.72 3.21
N ARG A 31 -6.60 -6.93 4.11
CA ARG A 31 -6.59 -6.32 5.45
C ARG A 31 -5.21 -5.77 5.72
N ASP A 32 -5.16 -4.77 6.60
CA ASP A 32 -3.96 -4.14 7.13
C ASP A 32 -3.12 -3.40 6.08
N PHE A 33 -2.58 -4.11 5.09
CA PHE A 33 -1.81 -3.57 3.98
C PHE A 33 -1.71 -4.55 2.82
N ALA A 34 -1.49 -4.01 1.62
CA ALA A 34 -1.08 -4.72 0.43
C ALA A 34 -0.37 -3.72 -0.50
N ARG A 35 0.48 -4.22 -1.40
CA ARG A 35 0.96 -3.44 -2.54
C ARG A 35 0.09 -3.77 -3.75
N VAL A 36 -0.43 -2.76 -4.43
CA VAL A 36 -1.18 -2.95 -5.67
C VAL A 36 -0.33 -2.45 -6.83
N ASP A 37 0.03 -3.35 -7.71
CA ASP A 37 0.86 -3.05 -8.87
C ASP A 37 -0.07 -2.72 -10.05
N ILE A 38 0.05 -1.52 -10.59
CA ILE A 38 -0.85 -0.97 -11.62
C ILE A 38 -0.04 -0.54 -12.82
N ARG A 39 -0.55 -0.85 -14.02
CA ARG A 39 -0.07 -0.27 -15.28
C ARG A 39 -1.07 0.76 -15.78
N LEU A 40 -0.61 1.99 -15.98
CA LEU A 40 -1.40 3.07 -16.57
C LEU A 40 -1.22 3.07 -18.09
N SER A 41 -2.31 3.11 -18.86
CA SER A 41 -2.24 3.23 -20.32
C SER A 41 -1.96 4.68 -20.75
N PRO A 42 -1.55 4.92 -22.02
CA PRO A 42 -1.36 6.28 -22.55
C PRO A 42 -2.62 7.16 -22.48
N GLU A 43 -3.80 6.55 -22.46
CA GLU A 43 -5.11 7.22 -22.32
C GLU A 43 -5.49 7.49 -20.85
N GLY A 44 -4.60 7.19 -19.89
CA GLY A 44 -4.84 7.38 -18.47
C GLY A 44 -5.70 6.30 -17.81
N VAL A 45 -5.85 5.12 -18.44
CA VAL A 45 -6.66 4.03 -17.89
C VAL A 45 -5.79 3.10 -17.02
N PRO A 46 -6.06 2.96 -15.71
CA PRO A 46 -5.31 2.06 -14.82
C PRO A 46 -5.75 0.60 -14.94
N TYR A 47 -4.78 -0.30 -15.08
CA TYR A 47 -4.97 -1.76 -15.11
C TYR A 47 -4.21 -2.41 -13.95
N VAL A 48 -4.93 -3.10 -13.06
CA VAL A 48 -4.33 -3.87 -11.95
C VAL A 48 -3.61 -5.09 -12.51
N LEU A 49 -2.33 -5.24 -12.15
CA LEU A 49 -1.50 -6.40 -12.50
C LEU A 49 -1.43 -7.41 -11.36
N GLU A 50 -1.23 -6.93 -10.14
CA GLU A 50 -1.06 -7.76 -8.95
C GLU A 50 -1.61 -7.04 -7.71
N VAL A 51 -2.19 -7.80 -6.78
CA VAL A 51 -2.41 -7.37 -5.40
C VAL A 51 -1.57 -8.26 -4.48
N ASN A 52 -0.47 -7.72 -4.00
CA ASN A 52 0.49 -8.43 -3.17
C ASN A 52 0.21 -8.18 -1.67
N THR A 53 -0.28 -9.20 -0.98
CA THR A 53 -0.64 -9.13 0.45
C THR A 53 0.52 -9.36 1.41
N LEU A 54 1.73 -9.60 0.90
CA LEU A 54 2.95 -9.74 1.70
C LEU A 54 4.15 -9.13 0.95
N PRO A 55 4.14 -7.81 0.71
CA PRO A 55 5.24 -7.16 0.03
C PRO A 55 6.51 -7.22 0.86
N GLY A 56 7.66 -7.08 0.21
CA GLY A 56 8.95 -6.93 0.91
C GLY A 56 8.91 -5.77 1.90
N MET A 57 9.50 -5.98 3.09
CA MET A 57 9.49 -5.04 4.21
C MET A 57 10.90 -4.58 4.62
N THR A 58 11.94 -4.86 3.82
CA THR A 58 13.26 -4.27 4.07
C THR A 58 13.26 -2.78 3.71
N GLU A 59 14.18 -1.98 4.24
CA GLU A 59 14.27 -0.55 3.93
C GLU A 59 14.36 -0.24 2.42
N MET A 60 14.96 -1.15 1.65
CA MET A 60 15.10 -1.02 0.20
C MET A 60 13.87 -1.51 -0.58
N SER A 61 12.91 -2.16 0.09
CA SER A 61 11.69 -2.66 -0.55
C SER A 61 10.76 -1.52 -0.95
N THR A 62 9.96 -1.73 -1.99
CA THR A 62 9.10 -0.69 -2.56
C THR A 62 8.04 -0.18 -1.59
N PHE A 63 7.47 -1.06 -0.75
CA PHE A 63 6.41 -0.69 0.17
C PHE A 63 6.89 0.28 1.29
N PRO A 64 7.98 0.00 2.03
CA PRO A 64 8.59 0.99 2.93
C PRO A 64 9.01 2.30 2.26
N ARG A 65 9.55 2.24 1.03
CA ARG A 65 9.92 3.46 0.29
C ARG A 65 8.72 4.33 -0.07
N MET A 66 7.59 3.71 -0.47
CA MET A 66 6.33 4.41 -0.69
C MET A 66 5.80 5.06 0.59
N ALA A 67 5.88 4.35 1.73
CA ALA A 67 5.48 4.90 3.02
C ALA A 67 6.33 6.12 3.41
N ALA A 68 7.66 6.05 3.22
CA ALA A 68 8.57 7.16 3.46
C ALA A 68 8.26 8.38 2.58
N ALA A 69 7.96 8.16 1.29
CA ALA A 69 7.52 9.23 0.38
C ALA A 69 6.18 9.86 0.79
N ALA A 70 5.33 9.11 1.50
CA ALA A 70 4.10 9.60 2.13
C ALA A 70 4.33 10.21 3.54
N GLY A 71 5.58 10.40 3.97
CA GLY A 71 5.94 10.98 5.27
C GLY A 71 5.84 10.02 6.46
N ILE A 72 5.71 8.71 6.21
CA ILE A 72 5.62 7.67 7.25
C ILE A 72 7.00 7.03 7.41
N SER A 73 7.63 7.21 8.56
CA SER A 73 8.93 6.56 8.85
C SER A 73 8.79 5.03 8.91
N TYR A 74 9.88 4.29 8.71
CA TYR A 74 9.84 2.83 8.80
C TYR A 74 9.34 2.33 10.17
N GLY A 75 9.83 2.93 11.26
CA GLY A 75 9.39 2.58 12.62
C GLY A 75 7.89 2.85 12.82
N GLU A 76 7.39 3.97 12.30
CA GLU A 76 5.97 4.29 12.33
C GLU A 76 5.13 3.34 11.47
N LEU A 77 5.62 2.95 10.30
CA LEU A 77 4.96 1.96 9.45
C LEU A 77 4.78 0.63 10.20
N VAL A 78 5.87 0.13 10.81
CA VAL A 78 5.83 -1.11 11.59
C VAL A 78 4.87 -0.98 12.79
N ASP A 79 4.94 0.10 13.55
CA ASP A 79 4.03 0.35 14.68
C ASP A 79 2.55 0.37 14.24
N ARG A 80 2.24 1.07 13.13
CA ARG A 80 0.88 1.10 12.56
C ARG A 80 0.39 -0.30 12.18
N LEU A 81 1.22 -1.13 11.55
CA LEU A 81 0.87 -2.50 11.18
C LEU A 81 0.65 -3.40 12.40
N VAL A 82 1.52 -3.31 13.42
CA VAL A 82 1.36 -4.05 14.67
C VAL A 82 0.08 -3.63 15.39
N ARG A 83 -0.23 -2.33 15.48
CA ARG A 83 -1.47 -1.85 16.11
C ARG A 83 -2.72 -2.34 15.38
N ARG A 84 -2.71 -2.34 14.05
CA ARG A 84 -3.79 -2.94 13.24
C ARG A 84 -3.91 -4.44 13.51
N ALA A 85 -2.78 -5.14 13.63
CA ALA A 85 -2.75 -6.55 13.97
C ALA A 85 -3.26 -6.85 15.39
N LEU A 86 -3.05 -5.97 16.36
CA LEU A 86 -3.58 -6.10 17.71
C LEU A 86 -5.07 -5.80 17.81
N SER A 87 -5.58 -4.83 17.03
CA SER A 87 -6.99 -4.41 17.12
C SER A 87 -7.98 -5.51 16.69
N ARG A 88 -7.53 -6.40 15.79
CA ARG A 88 -8.25 -7.59 15.32
C ARG A 88 -8.23 -8.78 16.30
N LEU A 89 -7.42 -8.74 17.35
CA LEU A 89 -7.44 -9.81 18.35
C LEU A 89 -8.75 -9.79 19.14
N PRO A 90 -9.37 -10.95 19.38
CA PRO A 90 -10.52 -11.05 20.27
C PRO A 90 -10.15 -10.55 21.68
N ASN A 91 -11.13 -10.00 22.41
CA ASN A 91 -10.91 -9.46 23.76
C ASN A 91 -10.28 -10.48 24.73
N SER A 92 -10.42 -11.78 24.49
CA SER A 92 -9.79 -12.85 25.28
C SER A 92 -8.26 -12.93 25.16
N HIS A 93 -7.65 -12.21 24.21
CA HIS A 93 -6.21 -12.26 23.93
C HIS A 93 -5.53 -10.88 23.93
N ARG A 94 -6.23 -9.83 24.37
CA ARG A 94 -5.58 -8.54 24.61
C ARG A 94 -4.73 -8.69 25.87
N LEU A 95 -3.41 -8.61 25.71
CA LEU A 95 -2.47 -8.51 26.83
C LEU A 95 -2.93 -7.32 27.67
N GLY A 96 -3.36 -7.60 28.90
CA GLY A 96 -3.75 -6.59 29.89
C GLY A 96 -2.57 -5.71 30.28
#